data_AF-R0IV25-F1
#
_entry.id   AF-R0IV25-F1
#
_cell.length_a   1.000
_cell.length_b   1.000
_cell.length_c   1.000
_cell.angle_alpha   90.00
_cell.angle_beta   90.00
_cell.angle_gamma   90.00
#
_symmetry.space_group_name_H-M   'P 1'
#
loop_
_entity.id
_entity.type
_entity.pdbx_description
1 polymer ?
#
loop_
_entity_poly.entity_id
_entity_poly.type
_entity_poly.pdbx_seq_one_letter_code
_entity_poly.pdbx_strand_id
1 'polypeptide(L)'
;MDELRRRYHQDGYLFLKGLLPRQDVLAARQAYFEMLAPSGVLKPNTAPVDGIFDAARDAADFPGIGAGASPNNGKPGGTTASTFVDLVLQAHYADWYKETFCKHPLLKDFVARITGWADNTVAVRRSLLRNNTPGNKAIGVHYDQIFLRHGEPTSVTAWVPMGDISLTGGGLIYLENGHTLGREVEQDFTRKAAESGLSDEETRNAFNQNMLSTGLLADGPREYAQTFGRRWLVTSYEAGDVVLHNPFAIHASTINYDPNNVIRVGTDLRFVDGSKPWDKRWDKLYEFNDGV
;
A
#
# COMPACT_ATOMS: atom_id res chain seq x y z
N MET A 1 -22.19 5.08 -12.55
CA MET A 1 -21.83 4.36 -11.32
C MET A 1 -21.94 2.86 -11.51
N ASP A 2 -23.01 2.34 -12.12
CA ASP A 2 -23.21 0.88 -12.23
C ASP A 2 -22.11 0.15 -12.98
N GLU A 3 -21.60 0.72 -14.08
CA GLU A 3 -20.46 0.13 -14.80
C GLU A 3 -19.18 0.07 -13.94
N LEU A 4 -18.91 1.09 -13.14
CA LEU A 4 -17.74 1.11 -12.25
C LEU A 4 -17.87 0.04 -11.17
N ARG A 5 -19.06 -0.15 -10.59
CA ARG A 5 -19.34 -1.23 -9.64
C ARG A 5 -19.17 -2.60 -10.28
N ARG A 6 -19.74 -2.78 -11.48
CA ARG A 6 -19.63 -4.02 -12.26
C ARG A 6 -18.17 -4.40 -12.50
N ARG A 7 -17.34 -3.44 -12.94
CA ARG A 7 -15.90 -3.63 -13.15
C ARG A 7 -15.14 -3.90 -11.87
N TYR A 8 -15.41 -3.14 -10.80
CA TYR A 8 -14.80 -3.37 -9.49
C TYR A 8 -15.07 -4.80 -8.97
N HIS A 9 -16.28 -5.31 -9.11
CA HIS A 9 -16.63 -6.67 -8.71
C HIS A 9 -16.09 -7.75 -9.66
N GLN A 10 -16.09 -7.49 -10.98
CA GLN A 10 -15.61 -8.44 -11.98
C GLN A 10 -14.09 -8.60 -11.95
N ASP A 11 -13.36 -7.49 -11.85
CA ASP A 11 -11.90 -7.46 -12.01
C ASP A 11 -11.18 -7.46 -10.65
N GLY A 12 -11.90 -7.06 -9.59
CA GLY A 12 -11.42 -6.97 -8.21
C GLY A 12 -10.70 -5.67 -7.87
N TYR A 13 -10.57 -4.79 -8.85
CA TYR A 13 -9.98 -3.46 -8.72
C TYR A 13 -10.62 -2.50 -9.73
N LEU A 14 -10.35 -1.21 -9.57
CA LEU A 14 -10.78 -0.15 -10.47
C LEU A 14 -9.70 0.94 -10.53
N PHE A 15 -9.18 1.19 -11.72
CA PHE A 15 -8.22 2.27 -11.96
C PHE A 15 -8.95 3.55 -12.39
N LEU A 16 -8.83 4.60 -11.58
CA LEU A 16 -9.52 5.87 -11.75
C LEU A 16 -8.48 6.95 -12.08
N LYS A 17 -8.52 7.41 -13.33
CA LYS A 17 -7.62 8.47 -13.81
C LYS A 17 -8.06 9.83 -13.29
N GLY A 18 -7.15 10.56 -12.65
CA GLY A 18 -7.39 11.94 -12.20
C GLY A 18 -8.59 12.12 -11.25
N LEU A 19 -8.88 11.15 -10.38
CA LEU A 19 -9.96 11.28 -9.39
C LEU A 19 -9.70 12.42 -8.40
N LEU A 20 -8.45 12.57 -7.96
CA LEU A 20 -8.04 13.64 -7.06
C LEU A 20 -7.45 14.82 -7.86
N PRO A 21 -7.64 16.07 -7.42
CA PRO A 21 -6.96 17.21 -8.01
C PRO A 21 -5.45 17.00 -7.94
N ARG A 22 -4.79 17.05 -9.10
CA ARG A 22 -3.33 16.86 -9.20
C ARG A 22 -2.57 17.75 -8.23
N GLN A 23 -3.00 18.99 -8.06
CA GLN A 23 -2.37 19.97 -7.17
C GLN A 23 -2.38 19.53 -5.70
N ASP A 24 -3.44 18.86 -5.23
CA ASP A 24 -3.56 18.43 -3.83
C ASP A 24 -2.59 17.27 -3.57
N VAL A 25 -2.44 16.36 -4.55
CA VAL A 25 -1.46 15.27 -4.52
C VAL A 25 -0.03 15.81 -4.55
N LEU A 26 0.27 16.78 -5.41
CA LEU A 26 1.60 17.38 -5.52
C LEU A 26 1.96 18.24 -4.29
N ALA A 27 0.99 18.92 -3.68
CA ALA A 27 1.20 19.66 -2.43
C ALA A 27 1.58 18.70 -1.28
N ALA A 28 0.89 17.57 -1.17
CA ALA A 28 1.22 16.54 -0.20
C ALA A 28 2.59 15.88 -0.49
N ARG A 29 2.93 15.66 -1.76
CA ARG A 29 4.26 15.19 -2.19
C ARG A 29 5.37 16.19 -1.82
N GLN A 30 5.17 17.49 -2.07
CA GLN A 30 6.10 18.55 -1.68
C GLN A 30 6.34 18.52 -0.16
N ALA A 31 5.25 18.55 0.63
CA ALA A 31 5.34 18.54 2.09
C ALA A 31 6.07 17.30 2.64
N TYR A 32 5.83 16.14 2.03
CA TYR A 32 6.55 14.90 2.36
C TYR A 32 8.06 15.05 2.14
N PHE A 33 8.48 15.51 0.96
CA PHE A 33 9.91 15.60 0.65
C PHE A 33 10.62 16.77 1.34
N GLU A 34 9.93 17.88 1.62
CA GLU A 34 10.45 18.93 2.49
C GLU A 34 10.78 18.38 3.88
N MET A 35 9.88 17.56 4.43
CA MET A 35 10.07 16.91 5.72
C MET A 35 11.21 15.89 5.71
N LEU A 36 11.42 15.19 4.60
CA LEU A 36 12.50 14.21 4.43
C LEU A 36 13.85 14.85 4.07
N ALA A 37 13.90 16.11 3.61
CA ALA A 37 15.12 16.76 3.16
C ALA A 37 16.31 16.66 4.15
N PRO A 38 16.12 16.78 5.48
CA PRO A 38 17.21 16.65 6.45
C PRO A 38 17.89 15.26 6.47
N SER A 39 17.26 14.21 5.94
CA SER A 39 17.89 12.89 5.83
C SER A 39 18.98 12.83 4.75
N GLY A 40 19.02 13.82 3.84
CA GLY A 40 19.91 13.82 2.68
C GLY A 40 19.52 12.82 1.59
N VAL A 41 18.26 12.36 1.57
CA VAL A 41 17.74 11.45 0.53
C VAL A 41 17.60 12.13 -0.83
N LEU A 42 17.37 13.45 -0.83
CA LEU A 42 17.13 14.25 -2.02
C LEU A 42 18.42 14.75 -2.65
N LYS A 43 18.47 14.70 -3.98
CA LYS A 43 19.52 15.33 -4.78
C LYS A 43 19.62 16.82 -4.45
N PRO A 44 20.81 17.37 -4.17
CA PRO A 44 20.98 18.80 -3.97
C PRO A 44 20.53 19.61 -5.18
N ASN A 45 20.00 20.82 -4.93
CA ASN A 45 19.55 21.78 -5.95
C ASN A 45 18.39 21.29 -6.86
N THR A 46 17.56 20.34 -6.40
CA THR A 46 16.27 20.01 -7.03
C THR A 46 15.10 20.44 -6.14
N ALA A 47 13.91 20.63 -6.72
CA ALA A 47 12.74 20.95 -5.91
C ALA A 47 12.28 19.71 -5.11
N PRO A 48 11.82 19.85 -3.85
CA PRO A 48 11.36 18.71 -3.07
C PRO A 48 10.24 17.90 -3.75
N VAL A 49 9.29 18.55 -4.42
CA VAL A 49 8.20 17.90 -5.17
C VAL A 49 8.70 16.99 -6.28
N ASP A 50 9.88 17.21 -6.84
CA ASP A 50 10.44 16.32 -7.85
C ASP A 50 10.82 14.97 -7.21
N GLY A 51 11.24 14.99 -5.94
CA GLY A 51 11.59 13.78 -5.19
C GLY A 51 12.74 13.01 -5.84
N ILE A 52 13.76 13.70 -6.36
CA ILE A 52 14.89 13.06 -7.03
C ILE A 52 15.86 12.52 -5.97
N PHE A 53 16.18 11.23 -6.04
CA PHE A 53 17.15 10.59 -5.16
C PHE A 53 18.58 11.10 -5.43
N ASP A 54 19.35 11.35 -4.38
CA ASP A 54 20.76 11.67 -4.50
C ASP A 54 21.58 10.41 -4.81
N ALA A 55 21.98 10.25 -6.07
CA ALA A 55 22.77 9.11 -6.53
C ALA A 55 24.18 9.01 -5.90
N ALA A 56 24.64 10.04 -5.18
CA ALA A 56 25.86 9.97 -4.38
C ALA A 56 25.66 9.24 -3.04
N ARG A 57 24.41 8.91 -2.68
CA ARG A 57 24.06 8.19 -1.45
C ARG A 57 23.77 6.72 -1.73
N ASP A 58 23.96 5.88 -0.72
CA ASP A 58 23.57 4.47 -0.79
C ASP A 58 22.06 4.32 -0.59
N ALA A 59 21.36 3.69 -1.54
CA ALA A 59 19.92 3.45 -1.42
C ALA A 59 19.57 2.59 -0.19
N ALA A 60 20.49 1.75 0.30
CA ALA A 60 20.30 0.94 1.50
C ALA A 60 20.05 1.79 2.78
N ASP A 61 20.52 3.03 2.81
CA ASP A 61 20.27 3.98 3.90
C ASP A 61 18.85 4.58 3.88
N PHE A 62 18.08 4.32 2.81
CA PHE A 62 16.73 4.88 2.60
C PHE A 62 15.71 3.78 2.25
N PRO A 63 15.55 2.75 3.12
CA PRO A 63 14.72 1.60 2.83
C PRO A 63 13.24 1.98 2.70
N GLY A 64 12.49 1.20 1.92
CA GLY A 64 11.03 1.30 1.92
C GLY A 64 10.45 0.80 3.24
N ILE A 65 9.62 1.61 3.89
CA ILE A 65 8.90 1.19 5.11
C ILE A 65 7.65 0.39 4.76
N GLY A 66 7.29 -0.58 5.62
CA GLY A 66 6.13 -1.45 5.40
C GLY A 66 6.19 -2.27 4.11
N ALA A 67 7.36 -2.37 3.45
CA ALA A 67 7.57 -3.09 2.19
C ALA A 67 8.02 -4.56 2.40
N GLY A 68 7.88 -5.11 3.61
CA GLY A 68 8.48 -6.40 3.97
C GLY A 68 10.01 -6.38 4.02
N ALA A 69 10.60 -5.20 4.25
CA ALA A 69 12.04 -5.02 4.45
C ALA A 69 12.52 -5.50 5.83
N SER A 70 11.61 -5.76 6.75
CA SER A 70 11.89 -6.34 8.06
C SER A 70 10.77 -7.31 8.46
N PRO A 71 11.08 -8.41 9.18
CA PRO A 71 10.06 -9.32 9.69
C PRO A 71 9.02 -8.58 10.53
N ASN A 72 7.76 -9.06 10.53
CA ASN A 72 6.68 -8.54 11.37
C ASN A 72 6.46 -7.00 11.28
N ASN A 73 6.65 -6.41 10.10
CA ASN A 73 6.58 -4.95 9.89
C ASN A 73 7.53 -4.14 10.80
N GLY A 74 8.70 -4.70 11.12
CA GLY A 74 9.68 -4.06 11.97
C GLY A 74 10.32 -2.81 11.35
N LYS A 75 11.01 -2.02 12.19
CA LYS A 75 11.73 -0.82 11.77
C LYS A 75 12.94 -1.20 10.88
N PRO A 76 13.01 -0.76 9.61
CA PRO A 76 14.08 -1.14 8.70
C PRO A 76 15.35 -0.29 8.88
N GLY A 77 16.45 -0.72 8.23
CA GLY A 77 17.59 0.16 7.90
C GLY A 77 18.66 0.40 8.98
N GLY A 78 18.61 -0.31 10.11
CA GLY A 78 19.67 -0.25 11.12
C GLY A 78 19.98 1.16 11.63
N THR A 79 21.24 1.43 11.99
CA THR A 79 21.66 2.73 12.54
C THR A 79 21.79 3.82 11.48
N THR A 80 22.27 3.48 10.28
CA THR A 80 22.56 4.45 9.20
C THR A 80 21.30 5.06 8.59
N ALA A 81 20.19 4.31 8.56
CA ALA A 81 18.91 4.80 8.04
C ALA A 81 18.03 5.51 9.09
N SER A 82 18.46 5.59 10.36
CA SER A 82 17.60 6.00 11.49
C SER A 82 16.91 7.34 11.27
N THR A 83 17.63 8.37 10.81
CA THR A 83 17.07 9.69 10.55
C THR A 83 16.00 9.65 9.45
N PHE A 84 16.26 8.94 8.36
CA PHE A 84 15.29 8.80 7.28
C PHE A 84 14.03 8.08 7.76
N VAL A 85 14.19 6.93 8.40
CA VAL A 85 13.06 6.11 8.86
C VAL A 85 12.22 6.83 9.92
N ASP A 86 12.85 7.60 10.80
CA ASP A 86 12.14 8.41 11.79
C ASP A 86 11.34 9.54 11.15
N LEU A 87 11.90 10.24 10.15
CA LEU A 87 11.16 11.28 9.41
C LEU A 87 10.00 10.68 8.61
N VAL A 88 10.18 9.52 7.99
CA VAL A 88 9.10 8.82 7.28
C VAL A 88 7.99 8.38 8.26
N LEU A 89 8.34 7.91 9.46
CA LEU A 89 7.34 7.61 10.49
C LEU A 89 6.61 8.88 10.91
N GLN A 90 7.33 9.95 11.23
CA GLN A 90 6.74 11.23 11.63
C GLN A 90 5.80 11.80 10.55
N ALA A 91 6.07 11.55 9.25
CA ALA A 91 5.18 11.97 8.17
C ALA A 91 3.77 11.37 8.29
N HIS A 92 3.61 10.18 8.89
CA HIS A 92 2.29 9.59 9.17
C HIS A 92 1.48 10.39 10.20
N TYR A 93 2.15 11.21 11.02
CA TYR A 93 1.55 12.02 12.08
C TYR A 93 1.35 13.48 11.67
N ALA A 94 1.89 13.90 10.53
CA ALA A 94 1.80 15.28 10.05
C ALA A 94 0.36 15.62 9.61
N ASP A 95 -0.11 16.82 9.96
CA ASP A 95 -1.50 17.22 9.70
C ASP A 95 -1.82 17.38 8.21
N TRP A 96 -0.85 17.77 7.38
CA TRP A 96 -0.99 17.79 5.92
C TRP A 96 -1.33 16.39 5.38
N TYR A 97 -0.85 15.33 6.04
CA TYR A 97 -1.10 13.96 5.65
C TYR A 97 -2.35 13.41 6.32
N LYS A 98 -2.34 13.26 7.65
CA LYS A 98 -3.39 12.53 8.38
C LYS A 98 -4.73 13.26 8.43
N GLU A 99 -4.71 14.60 8.50
CA GLU A 99 -5.93 15.42 8.64
C GLU A 99 -6.40 15.98 7.30
N THR A 100 -5.48 16.27 6.38
CA THR A 100 -5.82 16.88 5.10
C THR A 100 -5.91 15.82 3.99
N PHE A 101 -4.81 15.16 3.65
CA PHE A 101 -4.76 14.26 2.50
C PHE A 101 -5.54 12.95 2.71
N CYS A 102 -5.32 12.27 3.84
CA CYS A 102 -5.99 11.01 4.17
C CYS A 102 -7.52 11.16 4.33
N LYS A 103 -7.99 12.38 4.62
CA LYS A 103 -9.42 12.70 4.79
C LYS A 103 -10.00 13.44 3.58
N HIS A 104 -9.34 13.35 2.41
CA HIS A 104 -9.76 14.04 1.21
C HIS A 104 -11.25 13.75 0.87
N PRO A 105 -12.12 14.77 0.81
CA PRO A 105 -13.58 14.56 0.72
C PRO A 105 -13.97 13.85 -0.58
N LEU A 106 -13.38 14.25 -1.72
CA LEU A 106 -13.65 13.58 -3.00
C LEU A 106 -13.39 12.08 -2.99
N LEU A 107 -12.33 11.62 -2.30
CA LEU A 107 -12.04 10.19 -2.19
C LEU A 107 -13.09 9.50 -1.34
N LYS A 108 -13.38 10.03 -0.15
CA LYS A 108 -14.39 9.46 0.76
C LYS A 108 -15.76 9.39 0.09
N ASP A 109 -16.19 10.46 -0.56
CA ASP A 109 -17.48 10.55 -1.25
C ASP A 109 -17.54 9.61 -2.47
N PHE A 110 -16.42 9.43 -3.18
CA PHE A 110 -16.36 8.46 -4.26
C PHE A 110 -16.50 7.03 -3.72
N VAL A 111 -15.76 6.68 -2.66
CA VAL A 111 -15.84 5.36 -2.03
C VAL A 111 -17.25 5.10 -1.50
N ALA A 112 -17.85 6.05 -0.79
CA ALA A 112 -19.21 5.92 -0.29
C ALA A 112 -20.25 5.65 -1.38
N ARG A 113 -20.11 6.31 -2.54
CA ARG A 113 -21.00 6.11 -3.69
C ARG A 113 -20.77 4.77 -4.38
N ILE A 114 -19.51 4.38 -4.64
CA ILE A 114 -19.24 3.12 -5.35
C ILE A 114 -19.62 1.90 -4.50
N THR A 115 -19.37 1.93 -3.20
CA THR A 115 -19.73 0.82 -2.30
C THR A 115 -21.20 0.81 -1.89
N GLY A 116 -21.87 1.96 -1.93
CA GLY A 116 -23.25 2.10 -1.44
C GLY A 116 -23.36 2.17 0.08
N TRP A 117 -22.25 2.34 0.80
CA TRP A 117 -22.25 2.44 2.27
C TRP A 117 -22.80 3.77 2.78
N ALA A 118 -22.83 4.82 1.95
CA ALA A 118 -23.30 6.16 2.32
C ALA A 118 -22.67 6.65 3.63
N ASP A 119 -23.48 7.00 4.63
CA ASP A 119 -23.01 7.51 5.93
C ASP A 119 -22.24 6.47 6.76
N ASN A 120 -22.34 5.18 6.40
CA ASN A 120 -21.56 4.12 7.05
C ASN A 120 -20.12 4.04 6.54
N THR A 121 -19.70 4.85 5.55
CA THR A 121 -18.30 4.84 5.08
C THR A 121 -17.35 5.37 6.14
N VAL A 122 -16.55 4.48 6.71
CA VAL A 122 -15.49 4.81 7.66
C VAL A 122 -14.15 4.77 6.95
N ALA A 123 -13.41 5.88 7.00
CA ALA A 123 -12.00 5.90 6.65
C ALA A 123 -11.18 5.40 7.84
N VAL A 124 -10.42 4.33 7.65
CA VAL A 124 -9.58 3.73 8.68
C VAL A 124 -8.42 4.67 9.00
N ARG A 125 -8.14 4.89 10.29
CA ARG A 125 -7.12 5.86 10.73
C ARG A 125 -5.71 5.48 10.29
N ARG A 126 -5.37 4.19 10.28
CA ARG A 126 -4.06 3.71 9.80
C ARG A 126 -4.02 3.79 8.28
N SER A 127 -3.05 4.55 7.77
CA SER A 127 -2.64 4.56 6.37
C SER A 127 -1.20 4.10 6.26
N LEU A 128 -0.77 3.71 5.06
CA LEU A 128 0.61 3.32 4.78
C LEU A 128 1.20 4.27 3.73
N LEU A 129 1.99 5.26 4.17
CA LEU A 129 2.72 6.17 3.29
C LEU A 129 4.08 5.55 2.95
N ARG A 130 4.24 5.06 1.72
CA ARG A 130 5.34 4.19 1.33
C ARG A 130 6.18 4.81 0.22
N ASN A 131 7.46 5.07 0.52
CA ASN A 131 8.46 5.40 -0.47
C ASN A 131 9.15 4.14 -1.04
N ASN A 132 9.71 4.26 -2.24
CA ASN A 132 10.68 3.32 -2.78
C ASN A 132 11.73 4.11 -3.57
N THR A 133 12.94 4.19 -3.01
CA THR A 133 14.10 4.78 -3.70
C THR A 133 14.57 3.83 -4.82
N PRO A 134 15.26 4.36 -5.85
CA PRO A 134 15.75 3.54 -6.96
C PRO A 134 16.60 2.34 -6.48
N GLY A 135 16.36 1.16 -7.06
CA GLY A 135 17.09 -0.08 -6.78
C GLY A 135 16.71 -0.80 -5.47
N ASN A 136 15.91 -0.19 -4.59
CA ASN A 136 15.54 -0.78 -3.31
C ASN A 136 14.48 -1.89 -3.42
N LYS A 137 14.42 -2.76 -2.40
CA LYS A 137 13.43 -3.87 -2.33
C LYS A 137 12.00 -3.34 -2.52
N ALA A 138 11.26 -4.00 -3.40
CA ALA A 138 9.86 -3.72 -3.68
C ALA A 138 8.94 -4.51 -2.74
N ILE A 139 7.68 -4.09 -2.56
CA ILE A 139 6.71 -4.89 -1.80
C ILE A 139 6.40 -6.17 -2.60
N GLY A 140 6.48 -7.32 -1.93
CA GLY A 140 6.19 -8.62 -2.54
C GLY A 140 4.69 -8.86 -2.74
N VAL A 141 4.37 -10.06 -3.20
CA VAL A 141 3.01 -10.46 -3.58
C VAL A 141 2.15 -10.65 -2.35
N HIS A 142 0.99 -9.99 -2.29
CA HIS A 142 0.02 -10.16 -1.22
C HIS A 142 -1.39 -9.76 -1.65
N TYR A 143 -2.36 -10.05 -0.80
CA TYR A 143 -3.67 -9.40 -0.77
C TYR A 143 -3.93 -8.87 0.64
N ASP A 144 -4.75 -7.83 0.75
CA ASP A 144 -4.91 -7.05 1.98
C ASP A 144 -5.60 -7.82 3.11
N GLN A 145 -6.49 -8.76 2.79
CA GLN A 145 -7.27 -9.49 3.79
C GLN A 145 -6.38 -10.27 4.77
N ILE A 146 -5.16 -10.67 4.38
CA ILE A 146 -4.19 -11.35 5.26
C ILE A 146 -3.96 -10.55 6.55
N PHE A 147 -3.93 -9.22 6.46
CA PHE A 147 -3.68 -8.33 7.60
C PHE A 147 -4.94 -7.83 8.30
N LEU A 148 -6.12 -8.11 7.73
CA LEU A 148 -7.43 -7.59 8.15
C LEU A 148 -8.40 -8.70 8.62
N ARG A 149 -7.88 -9.88 8.95
CA ARG A 149 -8.68 -11.08 9.31
C ARG A 149 -9.55 -10.94 10.57
N HIS A 150 -9.38 -9.90 11.38
CA HIS A 150 -10.28 -9.64 12.51
C HIS A 150 -11.56 -8.88 12.10
N GLY A 151 -11.68 -8.49 10.82
CA GLY A 151 -12.88 -7.92 10.23
C GLY A 151 -13.48 -8.82 9.15
N GLU A 152 -14.73 -8.53 8.77
CA GLU A 152 -15.28 -9.09 7.53
C GLU A 152 -14.47 -8.61 6.33
N PRO A 153 -14.32 -9.43 5.27
CA PRO A 153 -13.55 -9.08 4.07
C PRO A 153 -14.32 -8.11 3.16
N THR A 154 -14.57 -6.91 3.69
CA THR A 154 -15.35 -5.85 3.06
C THR A 154 -14.56 -4.57 2.83
N SER A 155 -13.29 -4.52 3.25
CA SER A 155 -12.47 -3.31 3.08
C SER A 155 -12.29 -2.93 1.60
N VAL A 156 -12.21 -1.64 1.34
CA VAL A 156 -11.77 -1.08 0.06
C VAL A 156 -10.48 -0.32 0.33
N THR A 157 -9.41 -0.69 -0.37
CA THR A 157 -8.16 0.04 -0.34
C THR A 157 -8.08 0.95 -1.55
N ALA A 158 -7.87 2.24 -1.31
CA ALA A 158 -7.50 3.23 -2.31
C ALA A 158 -5.99 3.45 -2.25
N TRP A 159 -5.28 2.94 -3.25
CA TRP A 159 -3.88 3.28 -3.44
C TRP A 159 -3.77 4.56 -4.28
N VAL A 160 -3.04 5.53 -3.74
CA VAL A 160 -2.86 6.84 -4.37
C VAL A 160 -1.37 7.08 -4.64
N PRO A 161 -0.94 7.17 -5.90
CA PRO A 161 0.42 7.61 -6.25
C PRO A 161 0.59 9.08 -5.89
N MET A 162 1.58 9.36 -5.04
CA MET A 162 1.89 10.71 -4.55
C MET A 162 2.87 11.37 -5.52
N GLY A 163 2.47 11.55 -6.78
CA GLY A 163 3.35 11.96 -7.88
C GLY A 163 3.18 11.08 -9.12
N ASP A 164 3.76 11.50 -10.24
CA ASP A 164 3.84 10.66 -11.43
C ASP A 164 4.81 9.50 -11.20
N ILE A 165 4.49 8.33 -11.74
CA ILE A 165 5.33 7.12 -11.66
C ILE A 165 5.42 6.53 -13.07
N SER A 166 6.63 6.49 -13.61
CA SER A 166 6.92 5.87 -14.90
C SER A 166 6.67 4.36 -14.86
N LEU A 167 6.60 3.72 -16.03
CA LEU A 167 6.36 2.27 -16.13
C LEU A 167 7.41 1.44 -15.36
N THR A 168 8.64 1.94 -15.26
CA THR A 168 9.74 1.32 -14.51
C THR A 168 9.96 1.95 -13.14
N GLY A 169 9.17 2.95 -12.75
CA GLY A 169 9.33 3.70 -11.50
C GLY A 169 8.82 3.01 -10.23
N GLY A 170 8.51 1.71 -10.28
CA GLY A 170 8.14 0.95 -9.07
C GLY A 170 6.69 1.15 -8.61
N GLY A 171 5.77 1.41 -9.54
CA GLY A 171 4.33 1.48 -9.27
C GLY A 171 3.72 0.14 -8.86
N LEU A 172 2.46 0.15 -8.39
CA LEU A 172 1.76 -1.10 -8.11
C LEU A 172 1.46 -1.86 -9.40
N ILE A 173 1.48 -3.18 -9.29
CA ILE A 173 1.04 -4.14 -10.31
C ILE A 173 -0.04 -5.04 -9.73
N TYR A 174 -0.99 -5.43 -10.57
CA TYR A 174 -2.12 -6.27 -10.16
C TYR A 174 -2.11 -7.57 -10.94
N LEU A 175 -2.34 -8.69 -10.25
CA LEU A 175 -2.45 -9.97 -10.93
C LEU A 175 -3.82 -10.05 -11.61
N GLU A 176 -3.84 -10.42 -12.89
CA GLU A 176 -5.09 -10.60 -13.63
C GLU A 176 -6.02 -11.60 -12.93
N ASN A 177 -7.28 -11.19 -12.73
CA ASN A 177 -8.28 -11.90 -11.93
C ASN A 177 -7.80 -12.25 -10.50
N GLY A 178 -6.76 -11.58 -9.98
CA GLY A 178 -6.04 -11.96 -8.77
C GLY A 178 -6.95 -12.06 -7.55
N HIS A 179 -8.03 -11.29 -7.51
CA HIS A 179 -9.02 -11.34 -6.44
C HIS A 179 -9.80 -12.67 -6.33
N THR A 180 -9.91 -13.45 -7.41
CA THR A 180 -10.49 -14.81 -7.33
C THR A 180 -9.51 -15.78 -6.69
N LEU A 181 -8.25 -15.75 -7.12
CA LEU A 181 -7.18 -16.56 -6.53
C LEU A 181 -6.93 -16.18 -5.07
N GLY A 182 -6.96 -14.89 -4.73
CA GLY A 182 -6.80 -14.43 -3.35
C GLY A 182 -7.86 -15.02 -2.42
N ARG A 183 -9.11 -15.16 -2.89
CA ARG A 183 -10.16 -15.87 -2.15
C ARG A 183 -9.89 -17.36 -2.00
N GLU A 184 -9.44 -18.02 -3.06
CA GLU A 184 -9.09 -19.46 -3.03
C GLU A 184 -7.93 -19.72 -2.05
N VAL A 185 -6.89 -18.87 -2.09
CA VAL A 185 -5.73 -18.94 -1.20
C VAL A 185 -6.14 -18.68 0.25
N GLU A 186 -6.98 -17.68 0.52
CA GLU A 186 -7.48 -17.42 1.88
C GLU A 186 -8.31 -18.60 2.40
N GLN A 187 -9.18 -19.18 1.58
CA GLN A 187 -9.99 -20.34 1.97
C GLN A 187 -9.14 -21.59 2.26
N ASP A 188 -8.14 -21.87 1.42
CA ASP A 188 -7.19 -22.96 1.64
C ASP A 188 -6.38 -22.74 2.93
N PHE A 189 -5.94 -21.50 3.16
CA PHE A 189 -5.24 -21.13 4.39
C PHE A 189 -6.10 -21.35 5.63
N THR A 190 -7.33 -20.85 5.66
CA THR A 190 -8.25 -21.03 6.81
C THR A 190 -8.53 -22.50 7.07
N ARG A 191 -8.74 -23.31 6.01
CA ARG A 191 -8.94 -24.75 6.15
C ARG A 191 -7.73 -25.44 6.76
N LYS A 192 -6.53 -25.20 6.22
CA LYS A 192 -5.28 -25.79 6.73
C LYS A 192 -4.99 -25.39 8.18
N ALA A 193 -5.26 -24.13 8.53
CA ALA A 193 -5.09 -23.65 9.91
C ALA A 193 -5.99 -24.43 10.88
N ALA A 194 -7.27 -24.60 10.55
CA ALA A 194 -8.20 -25.39 11.34
C ALA A 194 -7.78 -26.88 11.43
N GLU A 195 -7.36 -27.49 10.33
CA GLU A 195 -6.87 -28.88 10.28
C GLU A 195 -5.59 -29.07 11.12
N SER A 196 -4.73 -28.05 11.19
CA SER A 196 -3.50 -28.07 12.01
C SER A 196 -3.74 -27.81 13.50
N GLY A 197 -4.98 -27.53 13.90
CA GLY A 197 -5.34 -27.26 15.29
C GLY A 197 -4.95 -25.87 15.80
N LEU A 198 -4.65 -24.92 14.90
CA LEU A 198 -4.43 -23.52 15.29
C LEU A 198 -5.71 -22.95 15.92
N SER A 199 -5.54 -22.16 16.97
CA SER A 199 -6.64 -21.40 17.53
C SER A 199 -7.17 -20.36 16.54
N ASP A 200 -8.37 -19.88 16.83
CA ASP A 200 -9.01 -18.76 16.14
C ASP A 200 -8.14 -17.49 16.11
N GLU A 201 -7.38 -17.24 17.19
CA GLU A 201 -6.48 -16.09 17.29
C GLU A 201 -5.23 -16.29 16.42
N GLU A 202 -4.59 -17.46 16.49
CA GLU A 202 -3.42 -17.78 15.68
C GLU A 202 -3.75 -17.80 14.18
N THR A 203 -4.93 -18.29 13.80
CA THR A 203 -5.40 -18.32 12.41
C THR A 203 -5.56 -16.92 11.83
N ARG A 204 -6.06 -15.96 12.63
CA ARG A 204 -6.24 -14.57 12.18
C ARG A 204 -4.93 -13.78 12.13
N ASN A 205 -3.87 -14.27 12.73
CA ASN A 205 -2.56 -13.62 12.69
C ASN A 205 -1.90 -13.79 11.30
N ALA A 206 -1.45 -12.67 10.71
CA ALA A 206 -0.71 -12.66 9.44
C ALA A 206 0.68 -13.31 9.53
N PHE A 207 1.21 -13.48 10.75
CA PHE A 207 2.54 -13.99 11.06
C PHE A 207 2.44 -15.31 11.85
N ASN A 208 1.91 -16.35 11.22
CA ASN A 208 1.87 -17.69 11.81
C ASN A 208 2.65 -18.70 10.96
N GLN A 209 2.75 -19.94 11.46
CA GLN A 209 3.55 -21.01 10.84
C GLN A 209 3.17 -21.36 9.39
N ASN A 210 1.99 -20.93 8.92
CA ASN A 210 1.47 -21.19 7.59
C ASN A 210 1.71 -20.02 6.61
N MET A 211 2.39 -18.94 7.03
CA MET A 211 2.71 -17.75 6.22
C MET A 211 4.22 -17.47 6.19
N LEU A 212 4.70 -16.74 5.17
CA LEU A 212 6.03 -16.12 5.26
C LEU A 212 6.08 -15.17 6.46
N SER A 213 7.25 -15.02 7.08
CA SER A 213 7.44 -14.13 8.25
C SER A 213 7.19 -12.64 7.97
N THR A 214 6.96 -12.28 6.71
CA THR A 214 6.59 -10.94 6.23
C THR A 214 5.08 -10.81 5.94
N GLY A 215 4.29 -11.89 6.08
CA GLY A 215 2.87 -11.93 5.70
C GLY A 215 2.62 -12.00 4.19
N LEU A 216 3.68 -12.11 3.38
CA LEU A 216 3.61 -12.14 1.92
C LEU A 216 3.32 -13.56 1.40
N LEU A 217 2.77 -13.65 0.19
CA LEU A 217 2.57 -14.89 -0.56
C LEU A 217 3.82 -15.31 -1.32
N ALA A 218 4.62 -14.33 -1.77
CA ALA A 218 5.91 -14.52 -2.42
C ALA A 218 6.73 -13.24 -2.36
N ASP A 219 8.05 -13.34 -2.32
CA ASP A 219 8.95 -12.18 -2.41
C ASP A 219 8.90 -11.53 -3.81
N GLY A 220 8.81 -12.34 -4.87
CA GLY A 220 8.88 -11.90 -6.26
C GLY A 220 7.58 -12.14 -7.05
N PRO A 221 7.13 -11.16 -7.88
CA PRO A 221 5.91 -11.33 -8.65
C PRO A 221 6.05 -12.30 -9.83
N ARG A 222 7.24 -12.42 -10.44
CA ARG A 222 7.45 -13.19 -11.68
C ARG A 222 7.07 -14.67 -11.52
N GLU A 223 7.66 -15.34 -10.53
CA GLU A 223 7.45 -16.76 -10.27
C GLU A 223 6.01 -17.05 -9.82
N TYR A 224 5.39 -16.10 -9.10
CA TYR A 224 4.00 -16.21 -8.65
C TYR A 224 3.04 -16.27 -9.85
N ALA A 225 3.19 -15.36 -10.81
CA ALA A 225 2.38 -15.36 -12.04
C ALA A 225 2.54 -16.65 -12.86
N GLN A 226 3.77 -17.18 -12.95
CA GLN A 226 4.06 -18.43 -13.67
C GLN A 226 3.39 -19.63 -13.00
N THR A 227 3.48 -19.73 -11.68
CA THR A 227 2.87 -20.81 -10.88
C THR A 227 1.36 -20.91 -11.12
N PHE A 228 0.67 -19.77 -11.21
CA PHE A 228 -0.79 -19.73 -11.36
C PHE A 228 -1.26 -19.49 -12.81
N GLY A 229 -0.34 -19.43 -13.78
CA GLY A 229 -0.68 -19.21 -15.19
C GLY A 229 -1.40 -17.88 -15.46
N ARG A 230 -1.03 -16.81 -14.73
CA ARG A 230 -1.68 -15.48 -14.80
C ARG A 230 -0.70 -14.40 -15.22
N ARG A 231 -1.22 -13.26 -15.66
CA ARG A 231 -0.42 -12.10 -16.09
C ARG A 231 -0.44 -11.00 -15.05
N TRP A 232 0.67 -10.26 -14.94
CA TRP A 232 0.70 -9.01 -14.21
C TRP A 232 0.24 -7.86 -15.11
N LEU A 233 -0.68 -7.07 -14.60
CA LEU A 233 -1.17 -5.84 -15.19
C LEU A 233 -0.33 -4.69 -14.64
N VAL A 234 0.26 -3.90 -15.54
CA VAL A 234 1.20 -2.83 -15.24
C VAL A 234 0.85 -1.59 -16.06
N THR A 235 1.03 -0.42 -15.46
CA THR A 235 0.79 0.87 -16.12
C THR A 235 1.66 1.96 -15.48
N SER A 236 1.78 3.09 -16.17
CA SER A 236 2.27 4.33 -15.59
C SER A 236 1.17 5.04 -14.82
N TYR A 237 1.54 5.78 -13.78
CA TYR A 237 0.61 6.54 -12.95
C TYR A 237 0.88 8.03 -13.04
N GLU A 238 -0.17 8.82 -12.86
CA GLU A 238 -0.09 10.27 -12.79
C GLU A 238 -0.62 10.76 -11.43
N ALA A 239 -0.05 11.85 -10.91
CA ALA A 239 -0.58 12.50 -9.72
C ALA A 239 -2.06 12.89 -9.96
N GLY A 240 -2.93 12.39 -9.08
CA GLY A 240 -4.38 12.51 -9.18
C GLY A 240 -5.08 11.17 -9.44
N ASP A 241 -4.35 10.16 -9.92
CA ASP A 241 -4.88 8.82 -10.10
C ASP A 241 -5.20 8.14 -8.76
N VAL A 242 -6.13 7.17 -8.79
CA VAL A 242 -6.43 6.29 -7.66
C VAL A 242 -6.70 4.88 -8.17
N VAL A 243 -6.14 3.86 -7.53
CA VAL A 243 -6.56 2.47 -7.74
C VAL A 243 -7.34 1.99 -6.52
N LEU A 244 -8.63 1.72 -6.71
CA LEU A 244 -9.43 1.03 -5.71
C LEU A 244 -9.27 -0.47 -5.89
N HIS A 245 -9.07 -1.23 -4.83
CA HIS A 245 -9.08 -2.68 -4.89
C HIS A 245 -9.78 -3.31 -3.69
N ASN A 246 -10.30 -4.52 -3.89
CA ASN A 246 -10.96 -5.29 -2.84
C ASN A 246 -9.93 -6.04 -1.97
N PRO A 247 -10.33 -6.63 -0.83
CA PRO A 247 -9.38 -7.22 0.12
C PRO A 247 -8.60 -8.41 -0.43
N PHE A 248 -9.06 -9.02 -1.52
CA PHE A 248 -8.48 -10.21 -2.11
C PHE A 248 -7.65 -9.94 -3.36
N ALA A 249 -7.68 -8.71 -3.90
CA ALA A 249 -6.94 -8.37 -5.10
C ALA A 249 -5.44 -8.60 -4.87
N ILE A 250 -4.89 -9.62 -5.53
CA ILE A 250 -3.46 -9.92 -5.45
C ILE A 250 -2.68 -8.84 -6.19
N HIS A 251 -1.79 -8.18 -5.47
CA HIS A 251 -0.98 -7.09 -5.97
C HIS A 251 0.44 -7.13 -5.39
N ALA A 252 1.33 -6.37 -6.01
CA ALA A 252 2.73 -6.18 -5.60
C ALA A 252 3.22 -4.81 -6.13
N SER A 253 4.49 -4.47 -5.93
CA SER A 253 5.15 -3.40 -6.70
C SER A 253 6.39 -3.92 -7.41
N THR A 254 6.86 -3.20 -8.42
CA THR A 254 8.17 -3.48 -9.03
C THR A 254 9.30 -2.73 -8.33
N ILE A 255 10.54 -3.17 -8.53
CA ILE A 255 11.71 -2.39 -8.15
C ILE A 255 11.69 -1.09 -8.96
N ASN A 256 11.99 0.03 -8.31
CA ASN A 256 12.11 1.32 -8.96
C ASN A 256 13.42 1.40 -9.77
N TYR A 257 13.27 1.42 -11.09
CA TYR A 257 14.33 1.67 -12.07
C TYR A 257 14.00 2.93 -12.88
N ASP A 258 13.48 3.97 -12.22
CA ASP A 258 13.24 5.25 -12.89
C ASP A 258 14.56 5.84 -13.41
N PRO A 259 14.67 6.16 -14.71
CA PRO A 259 15.93 6.62 -15.30
C PRO A 259 16.38 8.00 -14.80
N ASN A 260 15.48 8.76 -14.17
CA ASN A 260 15.76 10.09 -13.61
C ASN A 260 15.98 10.04 -12.10
N ASN A 261 16.10 8.84 -11.50
CA ASN A 261 16.22 8.64 -10.06
C ASN A 261 15.03 9.20 -9.26
N VAL A 262 13.84 9.27 -9.84
CA VAL A 262 12.64 9.72 -9.12
C VAL A 262 12.29 8.71 -8.03
N ILE A 263 12.13 9.19 -6.79
CA ILE A 263 11.64 8.39 -5.67
C ILE A 263 10.12 8.22 -5.83
N ARG A 264 9.68 6.96 -5.88
CA ARG A 264 8.26 6.62 -5.85
C ARG A 264 7.72 6.84 -4.45
N VAL A 265 6.56 7.48 -4.35
CA VAL A 265 5.79 7.60 -3.11
C VAL A 265 4.35 7.27 -3.43
N GLY A 266 3.69 6.49 -2.57
CA GLY A 266 2.27 6.23 -2.66
C GLY A 266 1.69 6.04 -1.27
N THR A 267 0.37 6.19 -1.14
CA THR A 267 -0.34 5.92 0.11
C THR A 267 -1.45 4.89 -0.07
N ASP A 268 -1.57 3.97 0.88
CA ASP A 268 -2.70 3.07 1.03
C ASP A 268 -3.71 3.66 2.02
N LEU A 269 -4.89 4.07 1.53
CA LEU A 269 -6.00 4.57 2.32
C LEU A 269 -7.12 3.53 2.35
N ARG A 270 -7.52 3.08 3.54
CA ARG A 270 -8.52 2.00 3.69
C ARG A 270 -9.86 2.51 4.15
N PHE A 271 -10.91 1.94 3.59
CA PHE A 271 -12.30 2.26 3.91
C PHE A 271 -13.06 0.97 4.25
N VAL A 272 -14.01 1.07 5.17
CA VAL A 272 -14.85 -0.04 5.62
C VAL A 272 -16.30 0.40 5.81
N ASP A 273 -17.20 -0.57 5.81
CA ASP A 273 -18.60 -0.38 6.19
C ASP A 273 -18.71 -0.38 7.73
N GLY A 274 -18.96 0.79 8.30
CA GLY A 274 -19.10 0.98 9.74
C GLY A 274 -20.30 0.25 10.36
N SER A 275 -21.25 -0.21 9.54
CA SER A 275 -22.37 -1.04 10.01
C SER A 275 -22.01 -2.51 10.21
N LYS A 276 -20.80 -2.93 9.79
CA LYS A 276 -20.31 -4.31 9.85
C LYS A 276 -19.09 -4.45 10.76
N PRO A 277 -18.81 -5.66 11.28
CA PRO A 277 -17.56 -5.94 11.98
C PRO A 277 -16.35 -5.70 11.06
N TRP A 278 -15.40 -4.89 11.53
CA TRP A 278 -14.15 -4.62 10.83
C TRP A 278 -12.96 -4.60 11.81
N ASP A 279 -11.74 -4.74 11.29
CA ASP A 279 -10.53 -4.90 12.10
C ASP A 279 -10.11 -3.59 12.80
N LYS A 280 -10.60 -3.39 14.02
CA LYS A 280 -10.34 -2.18 14.83
C LYS A 280 -8.87 -2.02 15.24
N ARG A 281 -8.01 -3.03 15.09
CA ARG A 281 -6.56 -2.89 15.36
C ARG A 281 -5.92 -1.86 14.43
N TRP A 282 -6.51 -1.64 13.25
CA TRP A 282 -6.12 -0.63 12.28
C TRP A 282 -6.67 0.79 12.58
N ASP A 283 -7.48 0.97 13.62
CA ASP A 283 -8.08 2.29 13.96
C ASP A 283 -7.16 3.19 14.80
N LYS A 284 -5.87 3.19 14.45
CA LYS A 284 -4.81 3.99 15.10
C LYS A 284 -3.80 4.46 14.04
N LEU A 285 -2.86 5.32 14.41
CA LEU A 285 -1.82 5.76 13.47
C LEU A 285 -0.79 4.64 13.24
N TYR A 286 0.01 4.79 12.18
CA TYR A 286 1.04 3.82 11.82
C TYR A 286 2.16 3.79 12.87
N GLU A 287 2.50 2.60 13.35
CA GLU A 287 3.58 2.36 14.30
C GLU A 287 4.37 1.11 13.86
N PHE A 288 5.66 1.07 14.14
CA PHE A 288 6.47 -0.12 13.90
C PHE A 288 6.22 -1.19 14.98
N ASN A 289 6.43 -2.46 14.62
CA ASN A 289 6.38 -3.61 15.52
C ASN A 289 5.03 -3.84 16.22
N ASP A 290 3.93 -3.31 15.67
CA ASP A 290 2.64 -3.38 16.31
C ASP A 290 1.77 -4.58 15.88
N GLY A 291 2.35 -5.49 15.08
CA GLY A 291 1.73 -6.74 14.65
C GLY A 291 0.59 -6.56 13.64
N VAL A 292 0.55 -5.40 12.97
CA VAL A 292 -0.49 -5.00 12.02
C VAL A 292 0.11 -4.55 10.69
#